data_AF-A0A7K3QZ79-F1
#
_entry.id   AF-A0A7K3QZ79-F1
#
_cell.length_a   1.000
_cell.length_b   1.000
_cell.length_c   1.000
_cell.angle_alpha   90.00
_cell.angle_beta   90.00
_cell.angle_gamma   90.00
#
_symmetry.space_group_name_H-M   'P 1'
#
loop_
_entity.id
_entity.type
_entity.pdbx_description
1 polymer ?
#
loop_
_entity_poly.entity_id
_entity_poly.type
_entity_poly.pdbx_seq_one_letter_code
_entity_poly.pdbx_strand_id
1 'polypeptide(L)'
;MTRTQEDLHQAAVAQVITHYLYECGELSEDVPSRRLKDRVSRALNGSVMSVETLTWFIEAFEMDDKHREDLWEATRFVENDPGRGIAYTLRSRRPMAKPQRHRTVSLFERYSVGPTRSLAERRTYHTIRAVEDGVDAYFFNYEPWASAIEVLQGGVLGERCTYGNGLTGIDIVLSESLRRMQTATLEYRVEFPSGCRDATEVRRPAFARAENVDMAVEFVSAELPRKLWWCIWDDHLEGSAVREQVLALKGRTARMSTPFVEETVVGFRWEW
;
A
#
# COMPACT_ATOMS: atom_id res chain seq x y z
N MET A 1 21.23 26.18 15.61
CA MET A 1 22.23 25.21 16.12
C MET A 1 21.97 23.89 15.41
N THR A 2 22.69 23.66 14.32
CA THR A 2 22.52 22.47 13.47
C THR A 2 23.32 21.35 14.11
N ARG A 3 22.64 20.45 14.82
CA ARG A 3 23.28 19.33 15.52
C ARG A 3 23.67 18.29 14.47
N THR A 4 24.96 18.13 14.23
CA THR A 4 25.54 17.14 13.31
C THR A 4 25.15 15.73 13.74
N GLN A 5 24.83 14.88 12.78
CA GLN A 5 24.42 13.47 12.93
C GLN A 5 25.48 12.57 13.61
N GLU A 6 26.62 13.12 14.01
CA GLU A 6 27.81 12.41 14.53
C GLU A 6 27.74 12.02 16.02
N ASP A 7 26.81 12.57 16.81
CA ASP A 7 26.75 12.32 18.27
C ASP A 7 25.76 11.23 18.71
N LEU A 8 25.04 10.57 17.78
CA LEU A 8 24.00 9.61 18.16
C LEU A 8 24.57 8.18 18.25
N HIS A 9 24.70 7.66 19.47
CA HIS A 9 25.16 6.29 19.72
C HIS A 9 24.11 5.24 19.31
N GLN A 10 24.07 4.90 18.02
CA GLN A 10 23.09 3.95 17.45
C GLN A 10 23.05 2.59 18.16
N ALA A 11 24.19 2.15 18.70
CA ALA A 11 24.28 0.91 19.48
C ALA A 11 23.51 1.00 20.81
N ALA A 12 23.54 2.15 21.48
CA ALA A 12 22.80 2.38 22.72
C ALA A 12 21.29 2.47 22.45
N VAL A 13 20.90 3.15 21.37
CA VAL A 13 19.50 3.22 20.93
C VAL A 13 18.95 1.82 20.62
N ALA A 14 19.72 0.99 19.92
CA ALA A 14 19.34 -0.38 19.64
C ALA A 14 19.18 -1.21 20.92
N GLN A 15 20.01 -1.00 21.93
CA GLN A 15 19.91 -1.70 23.22
C GLN A 15 18.62 -1.33 23.97
N VAL A 16 18.25 -0.05 24.03
CA VAL A 16 17.00 0.40 24.67
C VAL A 16 15.78 -0.24 24.01
N ILE A 17 15.71 -0.22 22.68
CA ILE A 17 14.61 -0.85 21.93
C ILE A 17 14.60 -2.37 22.13
N THR A 18 15.78 -3.02 22.17
CA THR A 18 15.87 -4.46 22.44
C THR A 18 15.33 -4.81 23.82
N HIS A 19 15.64 -3.99 24.82
CA HIS A 19 15.18 -4.20 26.19
C HIS A 19 13.66 -4.04 26.29
N TYR A 20 13.11 -2.94 25.76
CA TYR A 20 11.66 -2.72 25.70
C TYR A 20 10.92 -3.88 25.04
N LEU A 21 11.40 -4.36 23.90
CA LEU A 21 10.76 -5.47 23.18
C LEU A 21 10.84 -6.80 23.93
N TYR A 22 11.86 -7.00 24.76
CA TYR A 22 11.94 -8.14 25.66
C TYR A 22 10.92 -8.01 26.81
N GLU A 23 10.79 -6.83 27.40
CA GLU A 23 9.84 -6.57 28.49
C GLU A 23 8.38 -6.67 28.05
N CYS A 24 8.06 -6.24 26.83
CA CYS A 24 6.72 -6.36 26.26
C CYS A 24 6.40 -7.75 25.67
N GLY A 25 7.36 -8.69 25.67
CA GLY A 25 7.18 -10.06 25.16
C GLY A 25 7.14 -10.18 23.62
N GLU A 26 7.52 -9.13 22.90
CA GLU A 26 7.57 -9.08 21.43
C GLU A 26 8.83 -9.77 20.85
N LEU A 27 9.84 -10.03 21.69
CA LEU A 27 11.03 -10.81 21.36
C LEU A 27 11.13 -12.06 22.23
N SER A 28 11.32 -13.23 21.60
CA SER A 28 11.81 -14.42 22.31
C SER A 28 13.33 -14.33 22.52
N GLU A 29 13.87 -15.06 23.49
CA GLU A 29 15.32 -15.12 23.79
C GLU A 29 16.21 -15.50 22.58
N ASP A 30 15.62 -16.07 21.53
CA ASP A 30 16.32 -16.60 20.35
C ASP A 30 16.40 -15.63 19.14
N VAL A 31 15.91 -14.40 19.24
CA VAL A 31 15.94 -13.48 18.08
C VAL A 31 17.35 -12.91 17.84
N PRO A 32 17.90 -13.00 16.62
CA PRO A 32 19.25 -12.50 16.36
C PRO A 32 19.35 -10.98 16.51
N SER A 33 20.05 -10.52 17.55
CA SER A 33 20.31 -9.11 17.90
C SER A 33 20.81 -8.26 16.72
N ARG A 34 21.46 -8.89 15.75
CA ARG A 34 21.96 -8.24 14.53
C ARG A 34 20.85 -7.69 13.63
N ARG A 35 19.74 -8.40 13.46
CA ARG A 35 18.63 -7.97 12.58
C ARG A 35 17.94 -6.72 13.11
N LEU A 36 17.78 -6.62 14.43
CA LEU A 36 17.19 -5.46 15.09
C LEU A 36 18.13 -4.25 15.02
N LYS A 37 19.43 -4.46 15.25
CA LYS A 37 20.45 -3.42 15.08
C LYS A 37 20.48 -2.84 13.66
N ASP A 38 20.39 -3.70 12.64
CA ASP A 38 20.34 -3.28 11.23
C ASP A 38 19.03 -2.51 10.90
N ARG A 39 17.93 -2.81 11.60
CA ARG A 39 16.64 -2.12 11.47
C ARG A 39 16.68 -0.74 12.12
N VAL A 40 17.24 -0.64 13.34
CA VAL A 40 17.43 0.63 14.06
C VAL A 40 18.40 1.55 13.32
N SER A 41 19.52 1.02 12.83
CA SER A 41 20.48 1.82 12.05
C SER A 41 19.84 2.42 10.78
N ARG A 42 19.01 1.65 10.08
CA ARG A 42 18.28 2.16 8.89
C ARG A 42 17.27 3.25 9.23
N ALA A 43 16.59 3.15 10.37
CA ALA A 43 15.65 4.17 10.85
C ALA A 43 16.38 5.47 11.19
N LEU A 44 17.46 5.39 11.98
CA LEU A 44 18.25 6.54 12.42
C LEU A 44 19.01 7.24 11.28
N ASN A 45 19.45 6.47 10.27
CA ASN A 45 20.06 7.03 9.06
C ASN A 45 19.02 7.58 8.08
N GLY A 46 17.72 7.60 8.45
CA GLY A 46 16.66 8.17 7.65
C GLY A 46 16.48 7.48 6.31
N SER A 47 16.68 6.15 6.23
CA SER A 47 16.63 5.34 4.99
C SER A 47 15.33 4.53 4.85
N VAL A 48 14.82 3.92 5.92
CA VAL A 48 13.51 3.26 6.00
C VAL A 48 13.06 3.28 7.45
N MET A 49 11.84 3.73 7.73
CA MET A 49 11.25 3.74 9.07
C MET A 49 9.81 3.26 8.95
N SER A 50 9.51 2.09 9.52
CA SER A 50 8.15 1.54 9.55
C SER A 50 7.36 2.10 10.73
N VAL A 51 6.02 2.11 10.64
CA VAL A 51 5.11 2.39 11.76
C VAL A 51 5.50 1.62 13.01
N GLU A 52 5.67 0.29 12.87
CA GLU A 52 6.09 -0.57 13.99
C GLU A 52 7.42 -0.10 14.61
N THR A 53 8.41 0.22 13.78
CA THR A 53 9.71 0.68 14.28
C THR A 53 9.56 2.03 14.98
N LEU A 54 8.75 2.95 14.42
CA LEU A 54 8.47 4.24 15.03
C LEU A 54 7.72 4.10 16.36
N THR A 55 6.75 3.19 16.44
CA THR A 55 6.06 2.85 17.69
C THR A 55 7.06 2.34 18.73
N TRP A 56 8.02 1.48 18.36
CA TRP A 56 9.07 1.06 19.29
C TRP A 56 9.92 2.23 19.78
N PHE A 57 10.22 3.21 18.93
CA PHE A 57 10.92 4.42 19.36
C PHE A 57 10.09 5.26 20.32
N ILE A 58 8.81 5.43 20.05
CA ILE A 58 7.91 6.21 20.91
C ILE A 58 7.76 5.55 22.28
N GLU A 59 7.45 4.25 22.29
CA GLU A 59 7.15 3.52 23.52
C GLU A 59 8.44 3.23 24.34
N ALA A 60 9.53 2.78 23.71
CA ALA A 60 10.77 2.44 24.41
C ALA A 60 11.49 3.66 25.03
N PHE A 61 11.23 4.87 24.51
CA PHE A 61 11.77 6.11 25.05
C PHE A 61 10.72 6.92 25.83
N GLU A 62 9.56 6.32 26.10
CA GLU A 62 8.46 6.93 26.87
C GLU A 62 8.11 8.34 26.36
N MET A 63 8.08 8.48 25.03
CA MET A 63 7.84 9.76 24.38
C MET A 63 6.38 10.18 24.57
N ASP A 64 6.18 11.43 25.00
CA ASP A 64 4.85 11.97 25.21
C ASP A 64 4.05 12.15 23.91
N ASP A 65 2.75 12.46 24.03
CA ASP A 65 1.83 12.61 22.91
C ASP A 65 2.30 13.64 21.88
N LYS A 66 3.00 14.69 22.32
CA LYS A 66 3.53 15.72 21.44
C LYS A 66 4.73 15.23 20.66
N HIS A 67 5.68 14.55 21.31
CA HIS A 67 6.81 13.90 20.62
C HIS A 67 6.32 12.83 19.63
N ARG A 68 5.28 12.07 20.00
CA ARG A 68 4.61 11.13 19.12
C ARG A 68 4.09 11.84 17.88
N GLU A 69 3.32 12.91 18.03
CA GLU A 69 2.80 13.71 16.92
C GLU A 69 3.93 14.28 16.05
N ASP A 70 4.93 14.92 16.66
CA ASP A 70 6.08 15.52 15.98
C ASP A 70 6.89 14.47 15.18
N LEU A 71 7.05 13.25 15.72
CA LEU A 71 7.73 12.15 15.03
C LEU A 71 6.87 11.54 13.92
N TRP A 72 5.57 11.35 14.16
CA TRP A 72 4.66 10.93 13.09
C TRP A 72 4.64 11.96 11.96
N GLU A 73 4.69 13.24 12.26
CA GLU A 73 4.87 14.30 11.27
C GLU A 73 6.23 14.17 10.58
N ALA A 74 7.35 14.16 11.31
CA ALA A 74 8.68 14.09 10.72
C ALA A 74 8.92 12.84 9.83
N THR A 75 8.30 11.71 10.19
CA THR A 75 8.33 10.47 9.39
C THR A 75 7.42 10.54 8.15
N ARG A 76 6.29 11.25 8.23
CA ARG A 76 5.43 11.57 7.07
C ARG A 76 6.10 12.55 6.10
N PHE A 77 7.02 13.39 6.59
CA PHE A 77 7.69 14.48 5.85
C PHE A 77 9.09 14.15 5.32
N VAL A 78 9.55 12.89 5.32
CA VAL A 78 10.77 12.54 4.56
C VAL A 78 10.45 12.68 3.06
N GLU A 79 10.80 13.85 2.52
CA GLU A 79 10.42 14.40 1.23
C GLU A 79 10.80 13.52 0.04
N ASN A 80 9.86 13.45 -0.92
CA ASN A 80 10.08 13.53 -2.37
C ASN A 80 11.33 12.88 -2.95
N ASP A 81 11.60 11.62 -2.64
CA ASP A 81 12.38 10.77 -3.53
C ASP A 81 11.43 9.83 -4.28
N PRO A 82 11.13 10.08 -5.56
CA PRO A 82 10.44 9.13 -6.43
C PRO A 82 11.12 7.76 -6.49
N GLY A 83 12.39 7.65 -6.06
CA GLY A 83 13.15 6.42 -5.89
C GLY A 83 12.89 5.67 -4.57
N ARG A 84 12.10 6.22 -3.65
CA ARG A 84 11.85 5.67 -2.32
C ARG A 84 10.37 5.27 -2.19
N GLY A 85 10.11 3.97 -2.10
CA GLY A 85 8.75 3.45 -2.06
C GLY A 85 7.94 3.89 -0.83
N ILE A 86 6.63 3.66 -0.88
CA ILE A 86 5.66 4.09 0.12
C ILE A 86 5.33 2.91 1.02
N ALA A 87 5.55 2.99 2.33
CA ALA A 87 5.22 1.87 3.20
C ALA A 87 4.76 2.28 4.59
N TYR A 88 4.02 1.37 5.22
CA TYR A 88 3.61 1.44 6.62
C TYR A 88 2.91 2.76 6.92
N THR A 89 1.80 3.02 6.25
CA THR A 89 1.01 4.25 6.48
C THR A 89 -0.28 3.94 7.21
N LEU A 90 -0.68 2.68 7.25
CA LEU A 90 -1.90 2.22 7.88
C LEU A 90 -1.84 2.40 9.40
N ARG A 91 -2.84 3.10 9.97
CA ARG A 91 -3.01 3.18 11.43
C ARG A 91 -3.63 1.90 12.00
N SER A 92 -4.52 1.28 11.23
CA SER A 92 -5.17 0.02 11.60
C SER A 92 -5.16 -0.95 10.43
N ARG A 93 -4.57 -2.12 10.65
CA ARG A 93 -4.56 -3.18 9.66
C ARG A 93 -5.86 -3.97 9.74
N ARG A 94 -6.70 -3.81 8.72
CA ARG A 94 -7.91 -4.64 8.58
C ARG A 94 -7.49 -6.09 8.29
N PRO A 95 -8.09 -7.09 8.94
CA PRO A 95 -7.70 -8.49 8.74
C PRO A 95 -8.07 -8.94 7.32
N MET A 96 -7.18 -9.70 6.67
CA MET A 96 -7.48 -10.30 5.36
C MET A 96 -8.34 -11.56 5.53
N ALA A 97 -9.21 -11.84 4.55
CA ALA A 97 -9.97 -13.09 4.51
C ALA A 97 -9.07 -14.33 4.44
N LYS A 98 -7.93 -14.21 3.75
CA LYS A 98 -6.96 -15.28 3.51
C LYS A 98 -5.54 -14.73 3.63
N PRO A 99 -4.57 -15.51 4.14
CA PRO A 99 -3.17 -15.10 4.16
C PRO A 99 -2.64 -14.82 2.76
N GLN A 100 -1.85 -13.77 2.60
CA GLN A 100 -1.21 -13.46 1.33
C GLN A 100 0.04 -14.33 1.13
N ARG A 101 -0.09 -15.39 0.32
CA ARG A 101 0.97 -16.39 0.05
C ARG A 101 1.82 -16.05 -1.18
N HIS A 102 1.83 -14.79 -1.60
CA HIS A 102 2.57 -14.31 -2.76
C HIS A 102 3.10 -12.88 -2.53
N ARG A 103 4.05 -12.45 -3.37
CA ARG A 103 4.47 -11.05 -3.51
C ARG A 103 4.11 -10.54 -4.90
N THR A 104 3.72 -9.28 -5.01
CA THR A 104 3.52 -8.65 -6.32
C THR A 104 4.85 -8.06 -6.80
N VAL A 105 5.32 -8.52 -7.96
CA VAL A 105 6.62 -8.15 -8.55
C VAL A 105 6.48 -6.93 -9.48
N SER A 106 5.31 -6.76 -10.09
CA SER A 106 4.97 -5.60 -10.90
C SER A 106 3.46 -5.42 -10.86
N LEU A 107 3.01 -4.17 -10.86
CA LEU A 107 1.58 -3.84 -10.84
C LEU A 107 1.32 -2.65 -11.77
N PHE A 108 0.46 -2.85 -12.75
CA PHE A 108 -0.03 -1.82 -13.64
C PHE A 108 -1.53 -1.74 -13.50
N GLU A 109 -2.03 -0.59 -13.05
CA GLU A 109 -3.46 -0.36 -12.87
C GLU A 109 -3.91 0.84 -13.70
N ARG A 110 -5.01 0.66 -14.42
CA ARG A 110 -5.57 1.66 -15.34
C ARG A 110 -7.02 1.86 -15.00
N TYR A 111 -7.37 3.10 -14.70
CA TYR A 111 -8.73 3.52 -14.45
C TYR A 111 -9.22 4.38 -15.60
N SER A 112 -10.47 4.20 -16.01
CA SER A 112 -11.15 5.11 -16.92
C SER A 112 -12.36 5.72 -16.21
N VAL A 113 -12.47 7.04 -16.27
CA VAL A 113 -13.63 7.77 -15.79
C VAL A 113 -14.46 8.17 -17.01
N GLY A 114 -15.68 7.65 -17.06
CA GLY A 114 -16.57 7.77 -18.20
C GLY A 114 -17.18 9.16 -18.37
N PRO A 115 -17.98 9.37 -19.43
CA PRO A 115 -18.60 10.66 -19.74
C PRO A 115 -19.44 11.26 -18.60
N THR A 116 -20.09 10.39 -17.83
CA THR A 116 -20.98 10.70 -16.71
C THR A 116 -20.25 10.97 -15.40
N ARG A 117 -18.91 11.19 -15.42
CA ARG A 117 -18.06 11.35 -14.23
C ARG A 117 -18.01 10.12 -13.31
N SER A 118 -18.70 9.04 -13.67
CA SER A 118 -18.61 7.75 -12.99
C SER A 118 -17.36 7.00 -13.43
N LEU A 119 -16.78 6.22 -12.51
CA LEU A 119 -15.78 5.23 -12.88
C LEU A 119 -16.42 4.27 -13.89
N ALA A 120 -15.76 4.00 -15.00
CA ALA A 120 -16.26 3.13 -16.05
C ALA A 120 -15.56 1.77 -16.01
N GLU A 121 -14.23 1.78 -15.88
CA GLU A 121 -13.41 0.57 -15.89
C GLU A 121 -12.20 0.72 -14.96
N ARG A 122 -11.81 -0.41 -14.34
CA ARG A 122 -10.47 -0.62 -13.77
C ARG A 122 -9.85 -1.85 -14.41
N ARG A 123 -8.76 -1.69 -15.15
CA ARG A 123 -7.97 -2.79 -15.72
C ARG A 123 -6.67 -2.94 -14.95
N THR A 124 -6.39 -4.17 -14.54
CA THR A 124 -5.16 -4.50 -13.79
C THR A 124 -4.36 -5.54 -14.56
N TYR A 125 -3.07 -5.28 -14.70
CA TYR A 125 -2.08 -6.23 -15.17
C TYR A 125 -1.00 -6.33 -14.10
N HIS A 126 -0.73 -7.52 -13.58
CA HIS A 126 0.29 -7.68 -12.56
C HIS A 126 0.93 -9.06 -12.55
N THR A 127 2.19 -9.12 -12.12
CA THR A 127 2.92 -10.37 -11.93
C THR A 127 3.05 -10.65 -10.43
N ILE A 128 2.65 -11.85 -10.02
CA ILE A 128 2.84 -12.34 -8.66
C ILE A 128 3.94 -13.40 -8.62
N ARG A 129 4.59 -13.53 -7.47
CA ARG A 129 5.56 -14.58 -7.16
C ARG A 129 5.14 -15.30 -5.89
N ALA A 130 5.04 -16.61 -5.95
CA ALA A 130 4.73 -17.43 -4.78
C ALA A 130 5.85 -17.35 -3.72
N VAL A 131 5.49 -17.16 -2.44
CA VAL A 131 6.47 -17.19 -1.34
C VAL A 131 6.66 -18.58 -0.74
N GLU A 132 5.73 -19.49 -1.03
CA GLU A 132 5.69 -20.88 -0.59
C GLU A 132 5.06 -21.76 -1.69
N ASP A 133 5.09 -23.07 -1.51
CA ASP A 133 4.52 -24.01 -2.47
C ASP A 133 2.98 -24.10 -2.37
N GLY A 134 2.33 -24.47 -3.46
CA GLY A 134 0.88 -24.72 -3.48
C GLY A 134 0.07 -23.43 -3.45
N VAL A 135 0.53 -22.38 -4.13
CA VAL A 135 -0.24 -21.14 -4.30
C VAL A 135 -1.15 -21.33 -5.50
N ASP A 136 -2.44 -21.54 -5.23
CA ASP A 136 -3.44 -21.90 -6.24
C ASP A 136 -4.39 -20.74 -6.58
N ALA A 137 -4.34 -19.64 -5.83
CA ALA A 137 -5.23 -18.50 -6.02
C ALA A 137 -4.58 -17.17 -5.64
N TYR A 138 -5.02 -16.11 -6.31
CA TYR A 138 -4.79 -14.72 -5.94
C TYR A 138 -6.08 -14.12 -5.41
N PHE A 139 -6.07 -13.62 -4.16
CA PHE A 139 -7.22 -12.94 -3.58
C PHE A 139 -7.28 -11.49 -4.05
N PHE A 140 -8.32 -11.16 -4.83
CA PHE A 140 -8.50 -9.87 -5.46
C PHE A 140 -9.56 -9.02 -4.74
N ASN A 141 -9.15 -7.83 -4.28
CA ASN A 141 -10.05 -6.87 -3.64
C ASN A 141 -10.65 -5.90 -4.65
N TYR A 142 -11.96 -5.67 -4.53
CA TYR A 142 -12.69 -4.81 -5.44
C TYR A 142 -13.79 -4.02 -4.74
N GLU A 143 -14.22 -2.95 -5.38
CA GLU A 143 -15.21 -2.04 -4.88
C GLU A 143 -16.60 -2.71 -4.85
N PRO A 144 -17.38 -2.62 -3.76
CA PRO A 144 -18.67 -3.32 -3.65
C PRO A 144 -19.70 -3.03 -4.74
N TRP A 145 -19.58 -1.90 -5.44
CA TRP A 145 -20.47 -1.46 -6.52
C TRP A 145 -19.98 -1.82 -7.93
N ALA A 146 -18.96 -2.68 -8.06
CA ALA A 146 -18.57 -3.24 -9.34
C ALA A 146 -19.73 -4.04 -9.97
N SER A 147 -20.02 -3.81 -11.24
CA SER A 147 -21.09 -4.51 -11.97
C SER A 147 -20.62 -5.83 -12.58
N ALA A 148 -19.36 -5.88 -13.02
CA ALA A 148 -18.78 -7.09 -13.59
C ALA A 148 -17.27 -7.17 -13.31
N ILE A 149 -16.76 -8.40 -13.25
CA ILE A 149 -15.32 -8.69 -13.15
C ILE A 149 -15.05 -9.78 -14.20
N GLU A 150 -14.04 -9.56 -15.03
CA GLU A 150 -13.60 -10.51 -16.05
C GLU A 150 -12.10 -10.75 -15.92
N VAL A 151 -11.69 -12.02 -15.90
CA VAL A 151 -10.28 -12.42 -15.93
C VAL A 151 -9.90 -12.68 -17.39
N LEU A 152 -8.97 -11.89 -17.90
CA LEU A 152 -8.47 -11.97 -19.27
C LEU A 152 -7.31 -12.97 -19.38
N GLN A 153 -6.49 -13.07 -18.32
CA GLN A 153 -5.36 -14.00 -18.27
C GLN A 153 -5.04 -14.44 -16.84
N GLY A 154 -4.56 -15.69 -16.72
CA GLY A 154 -3.86 -16.21 -15.54
C GLY A 154 -4.73 -16.99 -14.56
N GLY A 155 -6.03 -17.09 -14.82
CA GLY A 155 -6.93 -17.88 -13.97
C GLY A 155 -8.40 -17.72 -14.32
N VAL A 156 -9.25 -18.17 -13.39
CA VAL A 156 -10.71 -18.03 -13.45
C VAL A 156 -11.23 -17.50 -12.11
N LEU A 157 -12.40 -16.87 -12.10
CA LEU A 157 -13.02 -16.40 -10.86
C LEU A 157 -13.46 -17.58 -9.99
N GLY A 158 -13.14 -17.50 -8.70
CA GLY A 158 -13.53 -18.45 -7.67
C GLY A 158 -14.53 -17.89 -6.68
N GLU A 159 -14.31 -18.17 -5.40
CA GLU A 159 -15.21 -17.81 -4.33
C GLU A 159 -15.15 -16.31 -4.01
N ARG A 160 -16.32 -15.70 -3.79
CA ARG A 160 -16.48 -14.33 -3.29
C ARG A 160 -16.65 -14.35 -1.79
N CYS A 161 -16.04 -13.38 -1.11
CA CYS A 161 -16.31 -13.16 0.30
C CYS A 161 -16.30 -11.67 0.68
N THR A 162 -17.04 -11.35 1.72
CA THR A 162 -16.96 -10.06 2.42
C THR A 162 -16.12 -10.27 3.68
N TYR A 163 -15.22 -9.34 3.98
CA TYR A 163 -14.27 -9.46 5.07
C TYR A 163 -13.87 -8.07 5.60
N GLY A 164 -13.07 -8.01 6.67
CA GLY A 164 -12.44 -6.76 7.12
C GLY A 164 -13.39 -5.56 7.30
N ASN A 165 -14.59 -5.80 7.82
CA ASN A 165 -15.63 -4.79 8.04
C ASN A 165 -16.06 -4.04 6.77
N GLY A 166 -16.43 -4.77 5.71
CA GLY A 166 -17.05 -4.21 4.50
C GLY A 166 -16.17 -4.22 3.25
N LEU A 167 -14.98 -4.80 3.32
CA LEU A 167 -14.17 -5.10 2.15
C LEU A 167 -14.76 -6.31 1.42
N THR A 168 -14.73 -6.28 0.09
CA THR A 168 -15.17 -7.38 -0.76
C THR A 168 -13.99 -7.89 -1.56
N GLY A 169 -13.87 -9.21 -1.64
CA GLY A 169 -12.85 -9.85 -2.48
C GLY A 169 -13.35 -11.12 -3.14
N ILE A 170 -12.61 -11.54 -4.16
CA ILE A 170 -12.87 -12.74 -4.93
C ILE A 170 -11.55 -13.42 -5.25
N ASP A 171 -11.51 -14.75 -5.23
CA ASP A 171 -10.34 -15.46 -5.71
C ASP A 171 -10.25 -15.40 -7.25
N ILE A 172 -9.04 -15.20 -7.76
CA ILE A 172 -8.65 -15.61 -9.09
C ILE A 172 -7.87 -16.91 -8.93
N VAL A 173 -8.54 -18.03 -9.21
CA VAL A 173 -7.95 -19.37 -9.17
C VAL A 173 -6.99 -19.50 -10.34
N LEU A 174 -5.72 -19.74 -10.04
CA LEU A 174 -4.66 -19.79 -11.04
C LEU A 174 -4.83 -21.00 -11.95
N SER A 175 -4.46 -20.84 -13.21
CA SER A 175 -4.48 -21.96 -14.18
C SER A 175 -3.55 -23.10 -13.78
N GLU A 176 -2.48 -22.79 -13.04
CA GLU A 176 -1.51 -23.74 -12.50
C GLU A 176 -1.13 -23.35 -11.07
N SER A 177 -0.94 -24.36 -10.21
CA SER A 177 -0.40 -24.18 -8.86
C SER A 177 1.04 -23.71 -8.92
N LEU A 178 1.36 -22.60 -8.25
CA LEU A 178 2.72 -22.10 -8.18
C LEU A 178 3.51 -22.77 -7.05
N ARG A 179 4.72 -23.20 -7.38
CA ARG A 179 5.77 -23.51 -6.42
C ARG A 179 6.45 -22.22 -5.96
N ARG A 180 7.11 -22.28 -4.81
CA ARG A 180 7.90 -21.19 -4.25
C ARG A 180 8.83 -20.59 -5.31
N MET A 181 8.86 -19.25 -5.35
CA MET A 181 9.59 -18.43 -6.33
C MET A 181 9.08 -18.47 -7.78
N GLN A 182 8.13 -19.35 -8.14
CA GLN A 182 7.49 -19.28 -9.45
C GLN A 182 6.58 -18.07 -9.55
N THR A 183 6.40 -17.60 -10.78
CA THR A 183 5.62 -16.40 -11.09
C THR A 183 4.43 -16.72 -11.97
N ALA A 184 3.32 -16.01 -11.76
CA ALA A 184 2.20 -15.96 -12.69
C ALA A 184 1.89 -14.51 -13.05
N THR A 185 1.46 -14.29 -14.28
CA THR A 185 0.91 -13.01 -14.73
C THR A 185 -0.61 -13.11 -14.78
N LEU A 186 -1.25 -12.09 -14.22
CA LEU A 186 -2.68 -11.97 -14.13
C LEU A 186 -3.12 -10.70 -14.83
N GLU A 187 -4.17 -10.81 -15.63
CA GLU A 187 -4.83 -9.67 -16.23
C GLU A 187 -6.34 -9.80 -16.04
N TYR A 188 -6.96 -8.74 -15.54
CA TYR A 188 -8.40 -8.69 -15.31
C TYR A 188 -8.93 -7.27 -15.41
N ARG A 189 -10.22 -7.14 -15.73
CA ARG A 189 -10.95 -5.88 -15.75
C ARG A 189 -12.14 -5.93 -14.80
N VAL A 190 -12.44 -4.78 -14.23
CA VAL A 190 -13.65 -4.52 -13.45
C VAL A 190 -14.42 -3.43 -14.16
N GLU A 191 -15.72 -3.66 -14.32
CA GLU A 191 -16.64 -2.69 -14.90
C GLU A 191 -17.56 -2.12 -13.83
N PHE A 192 -18.00 -0.90 -14.07
CA PHE A 192 -18.81 -0.14 -13.13
C PHE A 192 -20.04 0.44 -13.83
N PRO A 193 -21.19 0.53 -13.13
CA PRO A 193 -22.41 1.07 -13.71
C PRO A 193 -22.28 2.57 -14.00
N SER A 194 -22.59 2.97 -15.24
CA SER A 194 -22.59 4.38 -15.64
C SER A 194 -23.66 5.19 -14.91
N GLY A 195 -23.31 6.41 -14.48
CA GLY A 195 -24.25 7.36 -13.88
C GLY A 195 -24.69 7.02 -12.45
N CYS A 196 -24.13 5.98 -11.84
CA CYS A 196 -24.48 5.56 -10.48
C CYS A 196 -23.89 6.49 -9.42
N ARG A 197 -22.66 6.98 -9.65
CA ARG A 197 -21.94 7.84 -8.70
C ARG A 197 -20.84 8.64 -9.41
N ASP A 198 -20.69 9.90 -9.07
CA ASP A 198 -19.52 10.68 -9.45
C ASP A 198 -18.29 10.10 -8.75
N ALA A 199 -17.37 9.53 -9.53
CA ALA A 199 -16.09 9.12 -9.01
C ALA A 199 -15.28 10.38 -8.71
N THR A 200 -14.71 10.44 -7.51
CA THR A 200 -13.83 11.53 -7.05
C THR A 200 -12.49 11.00 -6.54
N GLU A 201 -12.37 9.68 -6.46
CA GLU A 201 -11.16 9.01 -6.05
C GLU A 201 -11.12 7.57 -6.56
N VAL A 202 -9.91 7.03 -6.64
CA VAL A 202 -9.64 5.60 -6.79
C VAL A 202 -8.53 5.22 -5.81
N ARG A 203 -8.68 4.07 -5.16
CA ARG A 203 -7.78 3.59 -4.12
C ARG A 203 -7.26 2.20 -4.45
N ARG A 204 -5.96 2.00 -4.21
CA ARG A 204 -5.27 0.71 -4.32
C ARG A 204 -4.69 0.33 -2.95
N PRO A 205 -5.36 -0.54 -2.19
CA PRO A 205 -4.80 -1.07 -0.95
C PRO A 205 -3.67 -2.07 -1.23
N ALA A 206 -2.60 -1.97 -0.45
CA ALA A 206 -1.48 -2.90 -0.45
C ALA A 206 -1.31 -3.51 0.94
N PHE A 207 -1.82 -4.73 1.13
CA PHE A 207 -1.71 -5.49 2.39
C PHE A 207 -0.32 -6.07 2.63
N ALA A 208 0.44 -6.26 1.56
CA ALA A 208 1.84 -6.66 1.58
C ALA A 208 2.56 -5.92 0.44
N ARG A 209 3.89 -6.04 0.42
CA ARG A 209 4.74 -5.40 -0.59
C ARG A 209 4.34 -5.75 -2.03
N ALA A 210 4.09 -4.70 -2.81
CA ALA A 210 3.99 -4.73 -4.25
C ALA A 210 5.10 -3.84 -4.86
N GLU A 211 5.92 -4.42 -5.71
CA GLU A 211 7.01 -3.73 -6.40
C GLU A 211 6.52 -3.16 -7.75
N ASN A 212 7.27 -2.20 -8.30
CA ASN A 212 7.08 -1.62 -9.63
C ASN A 212 5.61 -1.25 -9.89
N VAL A 213 5.05 -0.39 -9.05
CA VAL A 213 3.65 0.00 -9.13
C VAL A 213 3.51 1.21 -10.03
N ASP A 214 2.67 1.07 -11.05
CA ASP A 214 2.32 2.13 -11.98
C ASP A 214 0.81 2.23 -12.11
N MET A 215 0.26 3.36 -11.70
CA MET A 215 -1.18 3.63 -11.74
C MET A 215 -1.46 4.80 -12.65
N ALA A 216 -2.55 4.72 -13.42
CA ALA A 216 -3.02 5.83 -14.23
C ALA A 216 -4.55 5.93 -14.22
N VAL A 217 -5.05 7.16 -14.27
CA VAL A 217 -6.45 7.49 -14.45
C VAL A 217 -6.63 8.32 -15.72
N GLU A 218 -7.52 7.88 -16.60
CA GLU A 218 -7.90 8.58 -17.82
C GLU A 218 -9.32 9.14 -17.68
N PHE A 219 -9.48 10.42 -18.03
CA PHE A 219 -10.75 11.13 -17.98
C PHE A 219 -11.37 11.24 -19.38
N VAL A 220 -12.32 10.38 -19.68
CA VAL A 220 -13.06 10.38 -20.96
C VAL A 220 -14.19 11.42 -20.95
N SER A 221 -14.65 11.87 -19.77
CA SER A 221 -15.61 12.97 -19.64
C SER A 221 -15.14 14.24 -20.31
N ALA A 222 -16.05 14.96 -20.98
CA ALA A 222 -15.78 16.23 -21.63
C ALA A 222 -15.19 17.25 -20.64
N GLU A 223 -15.67 17.22 -19.39
CA GLU A 223 -15.15 18.02 -18.30
C GLU A 223 -13.97 17.33 -17.63
N LEU A 224 -12.88 18.08 -17.48
CA LEU A 224 -11.68 17.63 -16.78
C LEU A 224 -11.74 18.10 -15.33
N PRO A 225 -11.11 17.37 -14.39
CA PRO A 225 -11.04 17.80 -13.00
C PRO A 225 -10.35 19.16 -12.85
N ARG A 226 -10.92 20.04 -12.02
CA ARG A 226 -10.32 21.32 -11.60
C ARG A 226 -9.03 21.13 -10.83
N LYS A 227 -8.97 20.08 -10.01
CA LYS A 227 -7.79 19.72 -9.21
C LYS A 227 -7.66 18.21 -9.12
N LEU A 228 -6.42 17.76 -9.03
CA LEU A 228 -6.06 16.36 -8.98
C LEU A 228 -4.88 16.18 -8.03
N TRP A 229 -4.93 15.10 -7.26
CA TRP A 229 -3.90 14.71 -6.32
C TRP A 229 -3.54 13.24 -6.47
N TRP A 230 -2.27 12.93 -6.25
CA TRP A 230 -1.84 11.63 -5.77
C TRP A 230 -1.98 11.59 -4.25
N CYS A 231 -2.62 10.55 -3.73
CA CYS A 231 -3.00 10.45 -2.33
C CYS A 231 -2.45 9.18 -1.71
N ILE A 232 -2.18 9.28 -0.41
CA ILE A 232 -1.84 8.15 0.46
C ILE A 232 -2.84 8.17 1.62
N TRP A 233 -3.41 7.02 1.96
CA TRP A 233 -4.35 6.86 3.09
C TRP A 233 -3.81 5.87 4.12
N ASP A 234 -4.33 6.00 5.34
CA ASP A 234 -3.98 5.21 6.51
C ASP A 234 -5.05 4.17 6.93
N ASP A 235 -6.10 4.00 6.11
CA ASP A 235 -7.08 2.92 6.22
C ASP A 235 -7.39 2.33 4.84
N HIS A 236 -7.68 1.02 4.81
CA HIS A 236 -7.91 0.25 3.58
C HIS A 236 -9.18 0.65 2.81
N LEU A 237 -10.14 1.29 3.46
CA LEU A 237 -11.46 1.57 2.89
C LEU A 237 -11.92 3.01 3.14
N GLU A 238 -11.67 3.54 4.33
CA GLU A 238 -12.24 4.79 4.84
C GLU A 238 -11.15 5.85 5.07
N GLY A 239 -11.55 6.98 5.67
CA GLY A 239 -10.63 8.04 6.07
C GLY A 239 -10.24 9.00 4.94
N SER A 240 -9.65 10.12 5.37
CA SER A 240 -9.07 11.14 4.52
C SER A 240 -7.62 10.79 4.16
N ALA A 241 -7.13 11.34 3.05
CA ALA A 241 -5.74 11.15 2.68
C ALA A 241 -4.83 11.78 3.75
N VAL A 242 -3.84 11.02 4.22
CA VAL A 242 -2.80 11.51 5.14
C VAL A 242 -1.70 12.26 4.41
N ARG A 243 -1.59 12.07 3.10
CA ARG A 243 -0.72 12.85 2.22
C ARG A 243 -1.40 13.07 0.88
N GLU A 244 -1.24 14.28 0.37
CA GLU A 244 -1.69 14.67 -0.96
C GLU A 244 -0.55 15.37 -1.70
N GLN A 245 -0.34 14.99 -2.95
CA GLN A 245 0.58 15.64 -3.86
C GLN A 245 -0.22 16.09 -5.08
N VAL A 246 -0.24 17.39 -5.34
CA VAL A 246 -0.90 17.94 -6.53
C VAL A 246 -0.27 17.35 -7.78
N LEU A 247 -1.12 16.88 -8.69
CA LEU A 247 -0.72 16.39 -10.01
C LEU A 247 -1.36 17.21 -11.11
N ALA A 248 -0.61 17.37 -12.20
CA ALA A 248 -1.11 17.90 -13.45
C ALA A 248 -1.53 16.76 -14.38
N LEU A 249 -2.61 16.97 -15.14
CA LEU A 249 -2.95 16.10 -16.26
C LEU A 249 -1.95 16.26 -17.39
N LYS A 250 -1.62 15.13 -18.03
CA LYS A 250 -0.94 15.09 -19.33
C LYS A 250 -1.97 14.65 -20.37
N GLY A 251 -2.47 15.59 -21.16
CA GLY A 251 -3.66 15.34 -21.98
C GLY A 251 -4.88 15.10 -21.10
N ARG A 252 -5.48 13.91 -21.17
CA ARG A 252 -6.61 13.50 -20.31
C ARG A 252 -6.22 12.48 -19.23
N THR A 253 -4.92 12.27 -19.04
CA THR A 253 -4.41 11.20 -18.18
C THR A 253 -3.57 11.76 -17.05
N ALA A 254 -3.75 11.21 -15.86
CA ALA A 254 -2.78 11.30 -14.79
C ALA A 254 -2.11 9.96 -14.57
N ARG A 255 -0.81 9.97 -14.24
CA ARG A 255 -0.04 8.77 -13.96
C ARG A 255 0.89 9.01 -12.78
N MET A 256 1.03 8.00 -11.96
CA MET A 256 2.03 7.93 -10.91
C MET A 256 2.69 6.57 -10.92
N SER A 257 4.02 6.56 -10.74
CA SER A 257 4.81 5.34 -10.61
C SER A 257 5.58 5.41 -9.30
N THR A 258 5.63 4.30 -8.56
CA THR A 258 6.40 4.16 -7.32
C THR A 258 7.16 2.83 -7.34
N PRO A 259 8.43 2.80 -6.89
CA PRO A 259 9.23 1.57 -6.85
C PRO A 259 8.58 0.46 -6.05
N PHE A 260 7.90 0.79 -4.95
CA PHE A 260 7.07 -0.15 -4.21
C PHE A 260 6.01 0.53 -3.35
N VAL A 261 5.01 -0.25 -2.98
CA VAL A 261 4.04 0.05 -1.91
C VAL A 261 3.94 -1.13 -0.94
N GLU A 262 3.84 -0.89 0.36
CA GLU A 262 3.72 -1.96 1.37
C GLU A 262 2.94 -1.49 2.60
N GLU A 263 1.88 -2.19 3.01
CA GLU A 263 1.06 -1.80 4.17
C GLU A 263 0.62 -0.33 4.11
N THR A 264 0.01 0.02 2.98
CA THR A 264 -0.43 1.38 2.64
C THR A 264 -1.62 1.32 1.68
N VAL A 265 -2.35 2.43 1.56
CA VAL A 265 -3.24 2.67 0.42
C VAL A 265 -2.73 3.85 -0.37
N VAL A 266 -2.73 3.72 -1.69
CA VAL A 266 -2.33 4.78 -2.62
C VAL A 266 -3.33 4.95 -3.74
N GLY A 267 -3.29 6.05 -4.48
CA GLY A 267 -4.24 6.29 -5.56
C GLY A 267 -4.44 7.77 -5.90
N PHE A 268 -5.53 8.07 -6.59
CA PHE A 268 -5.83 9.42 -7.05
C PHE A 268 -7.08 9.94 -6.36
N ARG A 269 -7.10 11.24 -6.07
CA ARG A 269 -8.29 12.01 -5.71
C ARG A 269 -8.41 13.21 -6.65
N TRP A 270 -9.62 13.63 -6.99
CA TRP A 270 -9.85 14.81 -7.81
C TRP A 270 -11.15 15.53 -7.43
N GLU A 271 -11.23 16.78 -7.89
CA GLU A 271 -12.41 17.62 -7.81
C GLU A 271 -12.84 17.96 -9.24
N TRP A 272 -14.10 17.68 -9.58
CA TRP A 272 -14.73 18.09 -10.84
C TRP A 272 -14.84 19.60 -10.92
#